data_AF-A0A0R3PGA4-F1
#
_entry.id   AF-A0A0R3PGA4-F1
#
_cell.length_a   1.000
_cell.length_b   1.000
_cell.length_c   1.000
_cell.angle_alpha   90.00
_cell.angle_beta   90.00
_cell.angle_gamma   90.00
#
_symmetry.space_group_name_H-M   'P 1'
#
loop_
_entity.id
_entity.type
_entity.pdbx_description
1 polymer ?
#
loop_
_entity_poly.entity_id
_entity_poly.type
_entity_poly.pdbx_seq_one_letter_code
_entity_poly.pdbx_strand_id
1 'polypeptide(L)' 'MSEFQNIIRDDALASKRAIHETSIKRFSDSSVDVICSGTGFTYLVSTTEHCEAQKDNVICLVYKRPLPR' A
#
# COMPACT_ATOMS: atom_id res chain seq x y z
N MET A 1 -2.88 -10.57 -4.46
CA MET A 1 -3.34 -9.30 -5.08
C MET A 1 -2.34 -8.95 -6.17
N SER A 2 -2.76 -8.73 -7.41
CA SER A 2 -1.83 -8.51 -8.52
C SER A 2 -1.46 -7.03 -8.74
N GLU A 3 -2.40 -6.10 -8.59
CA GLU A 3 -2.15 -4.64 -8.73
C GLU A 3 -3.27 -3.81 -8.05
N PHE A 4 -2.94 -2.61 -7.56
CA PHE A 4 -3.91 -1.62 -7.06
C PHE A 4 -3.84 -0.31 -7.87
N GLN A 5 -4.96 0.40 -7.92
CA GLN A 5 -5.09 1.71 -8.57
C GLN A 5 -5.03 2.82 -7.52
N ASN A 6 -5.08 4.10 -7.94
CA ASN A 6 -5.05 5.31 -7.09
C ASN A 6 -3.66 5.83 -6.68
N ILE A 7 -2.63 5.54 -7.49
CA ILE A 7 -1.37 6.30 -7.39
C ILE A 7 -1.58 7.68 -8.03
N ILE A 8 -1.32 8.72 -7.24
CA ILE A 8 -1.39 10.13 -7.62
C ILE A 8 0.02 10.58 -7.97
N ARG A 9 0.16 11.14 -9.17
CA ARG A 9 1.44 11.59 -9.72
C ARG A 9 2.21 12.50 -8.77
N ASP A 10 3.47 12.16 -8.56
CA ASP A 10 4.44 12.92 -7.75
C ASP A 10 3.95 13.23 -6.31
N ASP A 11 2.91 12.54 -5.80
CA ASP A 11 2.35 12.75 -4.45
C ASP A 11 2.15 11.41 -3.72
N ALA A 12 3.20 11.01 -2.99
CA ALA A 12 3.20 9.79 -2.19
C ALA A 12 2.20 9.84 -1.03
N LEU A 13 1.95 11.02 -0.44
CA LEU A 13 1.05 11.15 0.70
C LEU A 13 -0.41 11.00 0.27
N ALA A 14 -0.79 11.67 -0.80
CA ALA A 14 -2.13 11.55 -1.37
C ALA A 14 -2.37 10.13 -1.89
N SER A 15 -1.37 9.53 -2.57
CA SER A 15 -1.42 8.12 -3.00
C SER A 15 -1.67 7.19 -1.82
N LYS A 16 -0.89 7.33 -0.73
CA LYS A 16 -1.04 6.52 0.49
C LYS A 16 -2.46 6.61 1.05
N ARG A 17 -3.02 7.83 1.15
CA ARG A 17 -4.38 8.05 1.65
C ARG A 17 -5.43 7.37 0.77
N ALA A 18 -5.39 7.61 -0.54
CA ALA A 18 -6.35 7.06 -1.49
C ALA A 18 -6.33 5.52 -1.51
N ILE A 19 -5.14 4.94 -1.50
CA ILE A 19 -4.95 3.47 -1.49
C ILE A 19 -5.41 2.89 -0.15
N HIS A 20 -5.05 3.50 0.98
CA HIS A 20 -5.46 3.02 2.30
C HIS A 20 -6.98 3.02 2.45
N GLU A 21 -7.67 4.11 2.08
CA GLU A 21 -9.14 4.21 2.12
C GLU A 21 -9.84 3.16 1.25
N THR A 22 -9.28 2.85 0.08
CA THR A 22 -9.81 1.79 -0.78
C THR A 22 -9.55 0.40 -0.19
N SER A 23 -8.37 0.21 0.41
CA SER A 23 -7.94 -1.06 0.96
C SER A 23 -8.75 -1.46 2.19
N ILE A 24 -9.02 -0.54 3.12
CA ILE A 24 -9.87 -0.83 4.30
C ILE A 24 -11.31 -1.19 3.92
N LYS A 25 -11.82 -0.66 2.80
CA LYS A 25 -13.15 -1.02 2.27
C LYS A 25 -13.13 -2.38 1.58
N ARG A 26 -12.03 -2.73 0.91
CA ARG A 26 -11.86 -3.98 0.16
C ARG A 26 -11.58 -5.17 1.09
N PHE A 27 -10.85 -4.93 2.17
CA PHE A 27 -10.38 -5.95 3.12
C PHE A 27 -10.90 -5.63 4.53
N SER A 28 -12.23 -5.60 4.69
CA SER A 28 -12.87 -5.24 5.96
C SER A 28 -12.60 -6.23 7.10
N ASP A 29 -12.17 -7.45 6.77
CA ASP A 29 -11.81 -8.53 7.70
C ASP A 29 -10.33 -8.51 8.13
N SER A 30 -9.53 -7.61 7.55
CA SER A 30 -8.09 -7.59 7.72
C SER A 30 -7.61 -6.18 8.09
N SER A 31 -6.60 -6.08 8.95
CA SER A 31 -5.88 -4.82 9.11
C SER A 31 -4.92 -4.65 7.92
N VAL A 32 -4.98 -3.52 7.22
CA VAL A 32 -4.12 -3.23 6.07
C VAL A 32 -3.30 -1.98 6.34
N ASP A 33 -2.04 -1.98 5.90
CA ASP A 33 -1.17 -0.81 5.91
C ASP A 33 -0.61 -0.51 4.52
N VAL A 34 -0.26 0.77 4.34
CA VAL A 34 0.24 1.30 3.07
C VAL A 34 1.49 2.14 3.30
N ILE A 35 2.52 1.84 2.52
CA ILE A 35 3.75 2.63 2.42
C ILE A 35 3.79 3.18 1.00
N CYS A 36 3.99 4.48 0.84
CA CYS A 36 4.26 5.10 -0.45
C CYS A 36 5.47 6.01 -0.35
N SER A 37 6.28 6.06 -1.40
CA SER A 37 7.48 6.88 -1.48
C SER A 37 7.64 7.48 -2.87
N GLY A 38 8.16 8.71 -2.94
CA GLY A 38 8.58 9.35 -4.20
C GLY A 38 10.00 8.94 -4.65
N THR A 39 10.68 8.10 -3.85
CA THR A 39 12.02 7.60 -4.11
C THR A 39 12.10 6.11 -3.79
N GLY A 40 13.12 5.40 -4.30
CA GLY A 40 13.35 4.00 -3.96
C GLY A 40 13.55 3.79 -2.46
N PHE A 41 13.00 2.70 -1.92
CA PHE A 41 13.08 2.35 -0.51
C PHE A 41 13.17 0.82 -0.31
N THR A 42 13.56 0.40 0.88
CA THR A 42 13.60 -1.02 1.28
C THR A 42 12.91 -1.19 2.62
N TYR A 43 12.17 -2.28 2.78
CA TYR A 43 11.39 -2.59 3.97
C TYR A 43 11.41 -4.10 4.23
N LEU A 44 11.24 -4.48 5.49
CA LEU A 44 11.05 -5.87 5.91
C LEU A 44 9.71 -5.96 6.64
N VAL A 45 8.79 -6.74 6.10
CA VAL A 45 7.47 -6.98 6.69
C VAL A 45 7.19 -8.47 6.76
N SER A 46 6.60 -8.93 7.87
CA SER A 46 6.10 -10.29 8.01
C SER A 46 4.63 -10.31 7.65
N THR A 47 4.31 -10.72 6.42
CA THR A 47 2.95 -10.75 5.89
C THR A 47 2.81 -11.85 4.85
N THR A 48 1.62 -12.45 4.76
CA THR A 48 1.29 -13.46 3.75
C THR A 48 0.72 -12.84 2.48
N GLU A 49 0.20 -11.61 2.56
CA GLU A 49 -0.46 -10.94 1.45
C GLU A 49 0.02 -9.49 1.34
N HIS A 50 0.64 -9.19 0.20
CA HIS A 50 1.06 -7.85 -0.17
C HIS A 50 0.76 -7.59 -1.65
N CYS A 51 0.84 -6.32 -2.03
CA CYS A 51 0.80 -5.86 -3.40
C CYS A 51 1.72 -4.64 -3.51
N GLU A 52 2.45 -4.54 -4.61
CA GLU A 52 3.27 -3.39 -4.95
C GLU A 52 2.77 -2.80 -6.28
N ALA A 53 2.81 -1.48 -6.40
CA ALA A 53 2.59 -0.81 -7.67
C ALA A 53 3.43 0.48 -7.71
N GLN A 54 3.93 0.79 -8.91
CA GLN A 54 4.68 1.99 -9.19
C GLN A 54 4.05 2.74 -10.36
N LYS A 55 3.85 4.04 -10.19
CA LYS A 55 3.35 4.91 -11.25
C LYS A 55 3.78 6.36 -10.97
N ASP A 56 4.13 7.10 -12.03
CA ASP A 56 4.36 8.54 -11.95
C ASP A 56 5.28 8.98 -10.79
N ASN A 57 6.46 8.33 -10.69
CA ASN A 57 7.48 8.48 -9.63
C ASN A 57 7.08 8.11 -8.20
N VAL A 58 5.90 7.53 -8.00
CA VAL A 58 5.46 7.05 -6.69
C VAL A 58 5.46 5.53 -6.70
N ILE A 59 6.17 4.94 -5.74
CA ILE A 59 6.16 3.51 -5.45
C ILE A 59 5.33 3.30 -4.20
N CYS A 60 4.36 2.41 -4.24
CA CYS A 60 3.52 2.07 -3.11
C CYS A 60 3.55 0.56 -2.84
N LEU A 61 3.52 0.20 -1.56
CA LEU A 61 3.34 -1.14 -1.04
C LEU A 61 2.07 -1.14 -0.17
N VAL A 62 1.21 -2.11 -0.40
CA VAL A 62 0.06 -2.42 0.45
C VAL A 62 0.27 -3.81 1.03
N TYR A 63 0.05 -3.99 2.33
CA TYR A 63 0.16 -5.31 2.97
C TYR A 63 -0.84 -5.49 4.10
N LYS A 64 -1.28 -6.73 4.31
CA LYS A 64 -2.06 -7.08 5.49
C LYS A 64 -1.14 -7.12 6.71
N ARG A 65 -1.51 -6.42 7.78
CA ARG A 65 -0.84 -6.56 9.07
C ARG A 65 -1.14 -7.95 9.64
N PRO A 66 -0.13 -8.63 10.19
CA PRO A 66 -0.40 -9.81 11.01
C PRO A 66 -1.28 -9.39 12.18
N LEU A 67 -2.32 -10.18 12.46
CA LEU A 67 -3.11 -9.99 13.68
C LEU A 67 -2.15 -10.07 14.89
N PRO A 68 -2.23 -9.14 15.85
CA PRO A 68 -1.50 -9.29 17.10
C PRO A 68 -1.87 -10.65 17.69
N ARG A 69 -0.86 -11.48 17.99
CA ARG A 69 -1.08 -12.70 18.77
C ARG A 69 -1.45 -12.37 20.20
#